data_AF-A0A8H6WQ57-F1
#
_entry.id   AF-A0A8H6WQ57-F1
#
_cell.length_a   1.000
_cell.length_b   1.000
_cell.length_c   1.000
_cell.angle_alpha   90.00
_cell.angle_beta   90.00
_cell.angle_gamma   90.00
#
_symmetry.space_group_name_H-M   'P 1'
#
loop_
_entity.id
_entity.type
_entity.pdbx_description
1 polymer ?
#
loop_
_entity_poly.entity_id
_entity_poly.type
_entity_poly.pdbx_seq_one_letter_code
_entity_poly.pdbx_strand_id
1 'polypeptide(L)'
;MALLFRLVNGAFNASLSGWNYTSSSSSPASSKSDLTVPISDTDSASDAGSENTCVASTAASLADIFADTKSSHDAATALAALILKSGGAWPARPTFVDSWPAALRPYHAAYEVVAPLFPVLVSSTDDEENRARIDAMRARIRVLLAATVDVDAVERALGEAQAREGCWAAYDEIRMHAAMLGFCACVCYLRHVYRWGVSPVVRAAQIETSLRLPPELDRPWAFLQSFLGFTSPGGSLSSCLYFNTTGPTTNYKPFYTAVYGMPALHQRTAEWDARLFIETEERSLPMYRLLASICSSLPGDPPSALTQLKAANAAFQATSTFFFDNMKDANISHAYWLAYLQGYTGWALPASEASESSASEASEEGEETEEGAEVISGVSGGQSLTIRTMDAFLSIRPAPTREEEMLHVPKAQRDWLDALREYDIRAKVAACIERSAANEKEQQVWKDIDAELSRMVQKLRLWRMGHMTRMVPYEGVHRPERVFMTAGRSIPPAGEASDEAGMVKHLKEVLQERLAQTI
;
A
#
# COMPACT_ATOMS: atom_id res chain seq x y z
N MET A 1 5.21 -32.12 -16.47
CA MET A 1 5.05 -30.65 -16.41
C MET A 1 4.33 -30.05 -17.63
N ALA A 2 4.69 -30.34 -18.88
CA ALA A 2 3.99 -29.79 -20.07
C ALA A 2 2.52 -30.22 -20.23
N LEU A 3 2.13 -31.40 -19.72
CA LEU A 3 0.74 -31.88 -19.73
C LEU A 3 -0.15 -31.18 -18.67
N LEU A 4 0.44 -30.78 -17.54
CA LEU A 4 -0.25 -30.00 -16.50
C LEU A 4 -0.58 -28.59 -17.02
N PHE A 5 0.32 -28.02 -17.83
CA PHE A 5 0.13 -26.72 -18.50
C PHE A 5 -1.02 -26.72 -19.53
N ARG A 6 -1.26 -27.82 -20.26
CA ARG A 6 -2.37 -27.90 -21.22
C ARG A 6 -3.74 -28.10 -20.54
N LEU A 7 -3.79 -28.81 -19.42
CA LEU A 7 -5.02 -28.99 -18.64
C LEU A 7 -5.43 -27.71 -17.90
N VAL A 8 -4.47 -26.95 -17.37
CA VAL A 8 -4.74 -25.67 -16.69
C VAL A 8 -5.16 -24.58 -17.67
N ASN A 9 -4.56 -24.50 -18.87
CA ASN A 9 -5.01 -23.56 -19.92
C ASN A 9 -6.36 -23.93 -20.54
N GLY A 10 -6.70 -25.23 -20.61
CA GLY A 10 -8.01 -25.70 -21.08
C GLY A 10 -9.15 -25.34 -20.12
N ALA A 11 -8.92 -25.46 -18.81
CA ALA A 11 -9.88 -25.02 -17.78
C ALA A 11 -10.00 -23.49 -17.69
N PHE A 12 -8.91 -22.78 -18.00
CA PHE A 12 -8.86 -21.30 -18.05
C PHE A 12 -9.80 -20.72 -19.12
N ASN A 13 -9.86 -21.33 -20.32
CA ASN A 13 -10.77 -20.87 -21.39
C ASN A 13 -12.25 -21.27 -21.16
N ALA A 14 -12.51 -22.38 -20.45
CA ALA A 14 -13.88 -22.80 -20.16
C ALA A 14 -14.56 -21.92 -19.09
N SER A 15 -13.80 -21.45 -18.08
CA SER A 15 -14.34 -20.58 -17.01
C SER A 15 -14.53 -19.11 -17.43
N LEU A 16 -13.90 -18.69 -18.53
CA LEU A 16 -14.05 -17.34 -19.10
C LEU A 16 -15.20 -17.24 -20.12
N SER A 17 -15.88 -18.35 -20.44
CA SER A 17 -17.01 -18.34 -21.40
C SER A 17 -18.27 -17.61 -20.88
N GLY A 18 -18.29 -17.17 -19.62
CA GLY A 18 -19.27 -16.21 -19.08
C GLY A 18 -18.94 -14.73 -19.35
N TRP A 19 -17.80 -14.43 -19.97
CA TRP A 19 -17.31 -13.08 -20.25
C TRP A 19 -17.42 -12.83 -21.76
N ASN A 20 -18.63 -12.55 -22.26
CA ASN A 20 -18.83 -12.18 -23.66
C ASN A 20 -18.30 -10.77 -23.92
N TYR A 21 -17.14 -10.66 -24.58
CA TYR A 21 -16.67 -9.45 -25.24
C TYR A 21 -16.76 -9.66 -26.76
N THR A 22 -17.61 -8.91 -27.44
CA THR A 22 -17.63 -8.82 -28.90
C THR A 22 -16.54 -7.84 -29.35
N SER A 23 -15.49 -8.36 -29.97
CA SER A 23 -14.46 -7.56 -30.64
C SER A 23 -14.81 -7.34 -32.10
N SER A 24 -15.09 -6.09 -32.48
CA SER A 24 -15.18 -5.68 -33.89
C SER A 24 -13.78 -5.35 -34.40
N SER A 25 -13.28 -6.13 -35.34
CA SER A 25 -12.04 -5.89 -36.06
C SER A 25 -12.26 -4.91 -37.21
N SER A 26 -11.40 -3.90 -37.35
CA SER A 26 -11.12 -3.29 -38.64
C SER A 26 -9.64 -2.92 -38.76
N SER A 27 -9.00 -3.45 -39.79
CA SER A 27 -7.66 -3.07 -40.27
C SER A 27 -7.81 -2.33 -41.63
N PRO A 28 -6.74 -1.89 -42.31
CA PRO A 28 -6.40 -0.48 -42.42
C PRO A 28 -6.49 0.05 -43.87
N ALA A 29 -6.53 1.37 -44.06
CA ALA A 29 -6.24 1.97 -45.35
C ALA A 29 -5.56 3.34 -45.21
N SER A 30 -4.48 3.51 -45.97
CA SER A 30 -3.73 4.76 -46.13
C SER A 30 -4.42 5.71 -47.11
N SER A 31 -4.22 7.02 -46.96
CA SER A 31 -3.75 7.93 -48.02
C SER A 31 -3.85 9.40 -47.57
N LYS A 32 -3.22 10.26 -48.38
CA LYS A 32 -2.64 11.58 -48.12
C LYS A 32 -3.65 12.74 -48.07
N SER A 33 -3.08 13.88 -47.67
CA SER A 33 -3.29 15.27 -48.11
C SER A 33 -4.42 16.11 -47.52
N ASP A 34 -3.95 17.15 -46.82
CA ASP A 34 -4.29 18.57 -46.94
C ASP A 34 -5.64 19.11 -46.45
N LEU A 35 -5.48 20.32 -45.90
CA LEU A 35 -6.40 21.46 -45.84
C LEU A 35 -7.20 21.69 -44.54
N THR A 36 -6.71 22.74 -43.85
CA THR A 36 -7.43 23.88 -43.29
C THR A 36 -8.37 23.68 -42.11
N VAL A 37 -7.93 24.25 -40.98
CA VAL A 37 -8.73 24.74 -39.87
C VAL A 37 -9.66 25.86 -40.35
N PRO A 38 -10.91 25.88 -39.87
CA PRO A 38 -11.50 27.13 -39.45
C PRO A 38 -12.00 27.07 -38.00
N ILE A 39 -11.83 28.22 -37.35
CA ILE A 39 -12.40 28.60 -36.07
C ILE A 39 -13.89 28.88 -36.28
N SER A 40 -14.75 28.36 -35.40
CA SER A 40 -16.03 29.01 -35.11
C SER A 40 -16.56 28.59 -33.75
N ASP A 41 -16.74 29.58 -32.89
CA ASP A 41 -17.60 29.56 -31.70
C ASP A 41 -19.07 29.28 -32.08
N THR A 42 -19.78 28.57 -31.20
CA THR A 42 -21.06 28.98 -30.56
C THR A 42 -21.88 27.76 -30.09
N ASP A 43 -22.19 27.79 -28.80
CA ASP A 43 -23.48 27.53 -28.15
C ASP A 43 -24.28 26.22 -28.33
N SER A 44 -24.59 25.67 -27.15
CA SER A 44 -25.91 25.13 -26.74
C SER A 44 -26.35 23.76 -27.27
N ALA A 45 -26.28 22.75 -26.39
CA ALA A 45 -27.18 21.59 -26.34
C ALA A 45 -27.02 20.93 -24.95
N SER A 46 -27.95 21.17 -24.02
CA SER A 46 -29.16 20.39 -23.78
C SER A 46 -28.92 19.11 -22.95
N ASP A 47 -29.41 19.18 -21.71
CA ASP A 47 -29.74 18.05 -20.84
C ASP A 47 -30.47 16.93 -21.59
N ALA A 48 -29.98 15.69 -21.42
CA ALA A 48 -30.82 14.49 -21.37
C ALA A 48 -30.03 13.29 -20.81
N GLY A 49 -30.33 12.95 -19.56
CA GLY A 49 -30.58 11.58 -19.10
C GLY A 49 -29.51 10.52 -19.28
N SER A 50 -28.74 10.27 -18.22
CA SER A 50 -28.30 8.91 -17.88
C SER A 50 -28.34 8.75 -16.36
N GLU A 51 -29.41 8.10 -15.89
CA GLU A 51 -29.56 7.63 -14.53
C GLU A 51 -28.52 6.52 -14.26
N ASN A 52 -27.31 6.93 -13.87
CA ASN A 52 -26.43 6.07 -13.10
C ASN A 52 -26.83 6.22 -11.64
N THR A 53 -27.50 5.21 -11.09
CA THR A 53 -27.80 5.05 -9.68
C THR A 53 -26.48 4.95 -8.90
N CYS A 54 -25.91 6.11 -8.60
CA CYS A 54 -24.84 6.26 -7.64
C CYS A 54 -25.43 5.88 -6.29
N VAL A 55 -25.05 4.73 -5.76
CA VAL A 55 -25.26 4.42 -4.35
C VAL A 55 -24.39 5.42 -3.60
N ALA A 56 -25.00 6.56 -3.25
CA ALA A 56 -24.40 7.54 -2.37
C ALA A 56 -24.09 6.82 -1.06
N SER A 57 -22.80 6.55 -0.84
CA SER A 57 -22.28 6.15 0.46
C SER A 57 -22.51 7.33 1.39
N THR A 58 -23.66 7.34 2.06
CA THR A 58 -23.87 8.22 3.19
C THR A 58 -22.76 7.94 4.19
N ALA A 59 -22.04 9.00 4.58
CA ALA A 59 -21.09 8.93 5.68
C ALA A 59 -21.88 8.56 6.95
N ALA A 60 -22.00 7.26 7.21
CA ALA A 60 -22.58 6.75 8.44
C ALA A 60 -21.83 7.38 9.60
N SER A 61 -22.54 7.89 10.60
CA SER A 61 -21.89 8.44 11.78
C SER A 61 -21.11 7.33 12.47
N LEU A 62 -20.02 7.64 13.17
CA LEU A 62 -19.31 6.65 13.98
C LEU A 62 -20.28 5.92 14.93
N ALA A 63 -21.31 6.62 15.44
CA ALA A 63 -22.35 6.02 16.26
C ALA A 63 -23.16 4.93 15.51
N ASP A 64 -23.37 5.04 14.19
CA ASP A 64 -24.04 4.01 13.39
C ASP A 64 -23.13 2.79 13.11
N ILE A 65 -21.81 3.01 13.04
CA ILE A 65 -20.81 1.92 12.98
C ILE A 65 -20.78 1.15 14.31
N PHE A 66 -20.99 1.84 15.43
CA PHE A 66 -21.03 1.24 16.78
C PHE A 66 -22.42 0.72 17.20
N ALA A 67 -23.50 1.24 16.62
CA ALA A 67 -24.87 0.86 17.00
C ALA A 67 -25.20 -0.61 16.64
N ASP A 68 -24.59 -1.12 15.56
CA ASP A 68 -24.77 -2.50 15.10
C ASP A 68 -23.75 -3.49 15.72
N THR A 69 -22.78 -3.01 16.50
CA THR A 69 -21.76 -3.82 17.18
C THR A 69 -22.01 -3.86 18.69
N LYS A 70 -23.19 -4.35 19.10
CA LYS A 70 -23.47 -4.69 20.51
C LYS A 70 -22.62 -5.85 21.07
N SER A 71 -21.80 -6.48 20.24
CA SER A 71 -20.91 -7.58 20.61
C SER A 71 -19.51 -7.08 20.90
N SER A 72 -19.02 -7.28 22.12
CA SER A 72 -17.67 -6.95 22.58
C SER A 72 -16.58 -7.86 22.00
N HIS A 73 -16.73 -8.34 20.76
CA HIS A 73 -15.76 -9.26 20.17
C HIS A 73 -14.49 -8.51 19.73
N ASP A 74 -13.34 -9.13 19.92
CA ASP A 74 -12.03 -8.51 19.67
C ASP A 74 -11.88 -7.99 18.24
N ALA A 75 -12.39 -8.73 17.24
CA ALA A 75 -12.40 -8.30 15.84
C ALA A 75 -13.17 -6.99 15.58
N ALA A 76 -14.36 -6.82 16.17
CA ALA A 76 -15.13 -5.58 16.03
C ALA A 76 -14.42 -4.39 16.69
N THR A 77 -13.84 -4.63 17.88
CA THR A 77 -13.05 -3.64 18.62
C THR A 77 -11.79 -3.25 17.83
N ALA A 78 -11.08 -4.21 17.25
CA ALA A 78 -9.87 -3.97 16.47
C ALA A 78 -10.17 -3.20 15.16
N LEU A 79 -11.26 -3.53 14.46
CA LEU A 79 -11.69 -2.78 13.27
C LEU A 79 -12.08 -1.34 13.63
N ALA A 80 -12.79 -1.14 14.74
CA ALA A 80 -13.12 0.19 15.23
C ALA A 80 -11.86 1.01 15.58
N ALA A 81 -10.89 0.37 16.25
CA ALA A 81 -9.61 1.00 16.57
C ALA A 81 -8.81 1.35 15.30
N LEU A 82 -8.83 0.49 14.27
CA LEU A 82 -8.25 0.78 12.96
C LEU A 82 -8.87 2.05 12.35
N ILE A 83 -10.20 2.15 12.31
CA ILE A 83 -10.92 3.31 11.76
C ILE A 83 -10.61 4.57 12.56
N LEU A 84 -10.70 4.50 13.89
CA LEU A 84 -10.43 5.65 14.78
C LEU A 84 -9.01 6.17 14.59
N LYS A 85 -8.01 5.29 14.67
CA LYS A 85 -6.58 5.63 14.53
C LYS A 85 -6.19 6.02 13.11
N SER A 86 -7.06 5.80 12.13
CA SER A 86 -6.89 6.21 10.73
C SER A 86 -7.51 7.58 10.42
N GLY A 87 -7.85 8.36 11.46
CA GLY A 87 -8.53 9.65 11.29
C GLY A 87 -10.04 9.49 11.12
N GLY A 88 -10.64 8.51 11.80
CA GLY A 88 -12.09 8.29 11.82
C GLY A 88 -12.67 7.60 10.58
N ALA A 89 -11.83 7.16 9.65
CA ALA A 89 -12.23 6.48 8.43
C ALA A 89 -11.17 5.48 7.96
N TRP A 90 -11.60 4.45 7.23
CA TRP A 90 -10.72 3.58 6.45
C TRP A 90 -11.17 3.59 4.98
N PRO A 91 -10.28 3.74 3.99
CA PRO A 91 -8.86 4.06 4.12
C PRO A 91 -8.65 5.38 4.88
N ALA A 92 -7.44 5.59 5.38
CA ALA A 92 -7.14 6.73 6.22
C ALA A 92 -7.48 8.06 5.53
N ARG A 93 -7.94 9.04 6.34
CA ARG A 93 -8.26 10.41 5.89
C ARG A 93 -7.31 11.40 6.55
N PRO A 94 -6.04 11.45 6.10
CA PRO A 94 -5.06 12.37 6.65
C PRO A 94 -5.49 13.83 6.41
N THR A 95 -5.07 14.71 7.30
CA THR A 95 -5.15 16.16 7.10
C THR A 95 -3.73 16.73 7.04
N PHE A 96 -3.58 17.80 6.26
CA PHE A 96 -2.26 18.38 5.95
C PHE A 96 -2.08 19.74 6.64
N VAL A 97 -1.14 20.53 6.13
CA VAL A 97 -0.56 21.76 6.68
C VAL A 97 -1.47 22.60 7.57
N ASP A 98 -2.69 22.91 7.10
CA ASP A 98 -3.63 23.79 7.81
C ASP A 98 -4.10 23.24 9.16
N SER A 99 -4.09 21.91 9.29
CA SER A 99 -4.45 21.18 10.52
C SER A 99 -3.27 20.90 11.43
N TRP A 100 -2.05 21.33 11.09
CA TRP A 100 -0.87 21.02 11.89
C TRP A 100 -0.55 22.17 12.85
N PRO A 101 0.00 21.85 14.04
CA PRO A 101 0.66 22.84 14.88
C PRO A 101 1.76 23.57 14.10
N ALA A 102 2.00 24.83 14.47
CA ALA A 102 2.94 25.71 13.76
C ALA A 102 4.35 25.10 13.63
N ALA A 103 4.83 24.39 14.66
CA ALA A 103 6.14 23.75 14.68
C ALA A 103 6.33 22.69 13.58
N LEU A 104 5.25 22.05 13.09
CA LEU A 104 5.34 20.97 12.10
C LEU A 104 5.24 21.49 10.64
N ARG A 105 4.71 22.70 10.43
CA ARG A 105 4.48 23.27 9.10
C ARG A 105 5.76 23.50 8.27
N PRO A 106 6.93 23.85 8.86
CA PRO A 106 8.17 24.02 8.09
C PRO A 106 8.59 22.80 7.25
N TYR A 107 8.22 21.59 7.66
CA TYR A 107 8.50 20.38 6.86
C TYR A 107 7.80 20.40 5.50
N HIS A 108 6.53 20.83 5.47
CA HIS A 108 5.81 20.95 4.20
C HIS A 108 6.45 22.01 3.30
N ALA A 109 6.76 23.18 3.85
CA ALA A 109 7.44 24.23 3.11
C ALA A 109 8.80 23.76 2.57
N ALA A 110 9.54 22.96 3.35
CA ALA A 110 10.77 22.35 2.89
C ALA A 110 10.55 21.37 1.72
N TYR A 111 9.50 20.55 1.80
CA TYR A 111 9.13 19.64 0.72
C TYR A 111 8.78 20.39 -0.57
N GLU A 112 7.98 21.46 -0.51
CA GLU A 112 7.59 22.25 -1.69
C GLU A 112 8.80 22.83 -2.44
N VAL A 113 9.88 23.16 -1.73
CA VAL A 113 11.12 23.65 -2.35
C VAL A 113 11.89 22.56 -3.07
N VAL A 114 11.94 21.34 -2.52
CA VAL A 114 12.78 20.25 -3.06
C VAL A 114 12.05 19.33 -4.02
N ALA A 115 10.72 19.20 -3.92
CA ALA A 115 9.93 18.32 -4.76
C ALA A 115 10.09 18.58 -6.26
N PRO A 116 10.13 19.85 -6.75
CA PRO A 116 10.33 20.12 -8.18
C PRO A 116 11.74 19.76 -8.68
N LEU A 117 12.71 19.61 -7.78
CA LEU A 117 14.11 19.34 -8.11
C LEU A 117 14.44 17.84 -8.08
N PHE A 118 13.55 17.04 -7.50
CA PHE A 118 13.77 15.61 -7.28
C PHE A 118 13.60 14.77 -8.55
N PRO A 119 12.50 14.89 -9.34
CA PRO A 119 12.38 14.14 -10.57
C PRO A 119 13.23 14.72 -11.70
N VAL A 120 13.80 13.83 -12.50
CA VAL A 120 14.44 14.14 -13.78
C VAL A 120 13.77 13.35 -14.89
N LEU A 121 13.63 13.94 -16.08
CA LEU A 121 13.01 13.24 -17.21
C LEU A 121 13.90 12.12 -17.78
N VAL A 122 15.21 12.31 -17.68
CA VAL A 122 16.23 11.38 -18.14
C VAL A 122 17.31 11.32 -17.06
N SER A 123 17.49 10.13 -16.47
CA SER A 123 18.59 9.88 -15.54
C SER A 123 19.92 9.81 -16.27
N SER A 124 20.98 10.26 -15.62
CA SER A 124 22.34 10.05 -16.11
C SER A 124 22.76 8.59 -15.91
N THR A 125 23.52 8.05 -16.86
CA THR A 125 24.23 6.77 -16.69
C THR A 125 25.62 6.95 -16.07
N ASP A 126 26.02 8.20 -15.80
CA ASP A 126 27.28 8.54 -15.14
C ASP A 126 27.09 8.58 -13.62
N ASP A 127 27.76 7.67 -12.91
CA ASP A 127 27.70 7.57 -11.46
C ASP A 127 28.31 8.79 -10.75
N GLU A 128 29.28 9.49 -11.35
CA GLU A 128 29.87 10.71 -10.77
C GLU A 128 28.89 11.88 -10.85
N GLU A 129 28.20 12.05 -11.99
CA GLU A 129 27.16 13.08 -12.14
C GLU A 129 26.00 12.81 -11.16
N ASN A 130 25.57 11.55 -11.09
CA ASN A 130 24.52 11.13 -10.18
C ASN A 130 24.92 11.37 -8.72
N ARG A 131 26.15 11.05 -8.33
CA ARG A 131 26.69 11.33 -7.00
C ARG A 131 26.63 12.83 -6.67
N ALA A 132 27.13 13.68 -7.57
CA ALA A 132 27.09 15.12 -7.38
C ALA A 132 25.67 15.66 -7.19
N ARG A 133 24.70 15.13 -7.96
CA ARG A 133 23.28 15.48 -7.84
C ARG A 133 22.68 15.05 -6.49
N ILE A 134 22.97 13.83 -6.05
CA ILE A 134 22.53 13.30 -4.75
C ILE A 134 23.06 14.18 -3.62
N ASP A 135 24.35 14.49 -3.64
CA ASP A 135 25.00 15.29 -2.60
C ASP A 135 24.47 16.73 -2.57
N ALA A 136 24.22 17.33 -3.75
CA ALA A 136 23.60 18.64 -3.86
C ALA A 136 22.17 18.66 -3.30
N MET A 137 21.35 17.64 -3.58
CA MET A 137 20.00 17.51 -3.04
C MET A 137 20.04 17.38 -1.51
N ARG A 138 20.90 16.50 -0.98
CA ARG A 138 21.07 16.31 0.48
C ARG A 138 21.53 17.58 1.17
N ALA A 139 22.53 18.28 0.61
CA ALA A 139 23.01 19.55 1.14
C ALA A 139 21.90 20.60 1.19
N ARG A 140 21.09 20.70 0.14
CA ARG A 140 19.92 21.60 0.09
C ARG A 140 18.90 21.29 1.18
N ILE A 141 18.54 20.02 1.35
CA ILE A 141 17.59 19.59 2.40
C ILE A 141 18.15 19.92 3.79
N ARG A 142 19.42 19.62 4.06
CA ARG A 142 20.05 19.94 5.36
C ARG A 142 20.01 21.42 5.67
N VAL A 143 20.44 22.27 4.73
CA VAL A 143 20.45 23.73 4.91
C VAL A 143 19.03 24.25 5.13
N LEU A 144 18.06 23.76 4.36
CA LEU A 144 16.68 24.20 4.43
C LEU A 144 16.03 23.81 5.76
N LEU A 145 16.17 22.55 6.19
CA LEU A 145 15.60 22.08 7.45
C LEU A 145 16.28 22.75 8.64
N ALA A 146 17.61 22.80 8.70
CA ALA A 146 18.33 23.45 9.80
C ALA A 146 18.00 24.95 9.94
N ALA A 147 17.64 25.63 8.85
CA ALA A 147 17.26 27.04 8.89
C ALA A 147 15.80 27.30 9.28
N THR A 148 14.91 26.30 9.16
CA THR A 148 13.45 26.50 9.26
C THR A 148 12.76 25.63 10.31
N VAL A 149 13.39 24.55 10.75
CA VAL A 149 12.84 23.60 11.72
C VAL A 149 13.52 23.83 13.07
N ASP A 150 12.74 24.22 14.07
CA ASP A 150 13.14 24.14 15.47
C ASP A 150 12.84 22.73 15.99
N VAL A 151 13.89 21.89 16.05
CA VAL A 151 13.78 20.47 16.46
C VAL A 151 13.20 20.35 17.87
N ASP A 152 13.59 21.20 18.81
CA ASP A 152 13.09 21.13 20.18
C ASP A 152 11.60 21.51 20.25
N ALA A 153 11.15 22.47 19.44
CA ALA A 153 9.73 22.80 19.30
C ALA A 153 8.92 21.66 18.66
N VAL A 154 9.50 20.95 17.70
CA VAL A 154 8.89 19.76 17.09
C VAL A 154 8.74 18.66 18.13
N GLU A 155 9.80 18.33 18.87
CA GLU A 155 9.75 17.29 19.90
C GLU A 155 8.74 17.62 21.00
N ARG A 156 8.68 18.88 21.45
CA ARG A 156 7.64 19.34 22.37
C ARG A 156 6.24 19.14 21.79
N ALA A 157 6.00 19.58 20.54
CA ALA A 157 4.70 19.43 19.91
C ALA A 157 4.31 17.96 19.75
N LEU A 158 5.24 17.06 19.42
CA LEU A 158 4.98 15.63 19.30
C LEU A 158 4.72 14.99 20.67
N GLY A 159 5.49 15.35 21.70
CA GLY A 159 5.25 14.91 23.08
C GLY A 159 3.88 15.35 23.61
N GLU A 160 3.48 16.59 23.33
CA GLU A 160 2.14 17.11 23.64
C GLU A 160 1.03 16.32 22.94
N ALA A 161 1.24 15.84 21.71
CA ALA A 161 0.27 14.98 21.02
C ALA A 161 0.05 13.67 21.78
N GLN A 162 1.13 13.05 22.28
CA GLN A 162 1.06 11.80 23.04
C GLN A 162 0.39 12.01 24.41
N ALA A 163 0.63 13.15 25.07
CA ALA A 163 -0.01 13.52 26.33
C ALA A 163 -1.45 14.03 26.16
N ARG A 164 -1.86 14.39 24.94
CA ARG A 164 -3.12 15.11 24.62
C ARG A 164 -3.22 16.47 25.31
N GLU A 165 -2.13 17.23 25.27
CA GLU A 165 -2.01 18.53 25.92
C GLU A 165 -1.54 19.62 24.94
N GLY A 166 -1.31 20.83 25.46
CA GLY A 166 -0.66 21.93 24.73
C GLY A 166 -1.38 22.30 23.43
N CYS A 167 -0.62 22.34 22.33
CA CYS A 167 -1.15 22.71 21.01
C CYS A 167 -2.18 21.71 20.44
N TRP A 168 -2.27 20.51 21.02
CA TRP A 168 -3.22 19.47 20.65
C TRP A 168 -4.46 19.41 21.54
N ALA A 169 -4.53 20.20 22.63
CA ALA A 169 -5.64 20.14 23.60
C ALA A 169 -7.02 20.41 22.98
N ALA A 170 -7.08 21.16 21.87
CA ALA A 170 -8.31 21.45 21.14
C ALA A 170 -8.68 20.39 20.08
N TYR A 171 -7.81 19.41 19.84
CA TYR A 171 -8.03 18.36 18.86
C TYR A 171 -8.80 17.22 19.53
N ASP A 172 -9.91 16.82 18.91
CA ASP A 172 -10.45 15.49 19.19
C ASP A 172 -9.47 14.42 18.68
N GLU A 173 -9.64 13.18 19.16
CA GLU A 173 -8.75 12.07 18.83
C GLU A 173 -8.67 11.82 17.31
N ILE A 174 -9.76 12.01 16.59
CA ILE A 174 -9.85 11.79 15.15
C ILE A 174 -8.99 12.81 14.40
N ARG A 175 -9.15 14.10 14.72
CA ARG A 175 -8.40 15.20 14.11
C ARG A 175 -6.91 15.08 14.40
N MET A 176 -6.55 14.71 15.64
CA MET A 176 -5.16 14.51 16.03
C MET A 176 -4.51 13.40 15.20
N HIS A 177 -5.17 12.23 15.09
CA HIS A 177 -4.65 11.15 14.25
C HIS A 177 -4.58 11.57 12.78
N ALA A 178 -5.62 12.18 12.22
CA ALA A 178 -5.62 12.63 10.83
C ALA A 178 -4.43 13.58 10.52
N ALA A 179 -4.16 14.54 11.40
CA ALA A 179 -3.02 15.44 11.28
C ALA A 179 -1.68 14.69 11.37
N MET A 180 -1.57 13.73 12.29
CA MET A 180 -0.35 12.94 12.48
C MET A 180 -0.06 12.01 11.31
N LEU A 181 -1.08 11.46 10.66
CA LEU A 181 -0.92 10.67 9.43
C LEU A 181 -0.41 11.53 8.28
N GLY A 182 -0.96 12.74 8.08
CA GLY A 182 -0.46 13.66 7.06
C GLY A 182 0.98 14.11 7.32
N PHE A 183 1.33 14.36 8.60
CA PHE A 183 2.71 14.67 8.98
C PHE A 183 3.66 13.48 8.74
N CYS A 184 3.20 12.26 9.05
CA CYS A 184 3.94 11.04 8.75
C CYS A 184 4.26 10.91 7.26
N ALA A 185 3.28 11.14 6.39
CA ALA A 185 3.50 11.14 4.94
C ALA A 185 4.55 12.18 4.52
N CYS A 186 4.49 13.40 5.06
CA CYS A 186 5.45 14.46 4.74
C CYS A 186 6.89 14.09 5.11
N VAL A 187 7.11 13.63 6.36
CA VAL A 187 8.44 13.22 6.83
C VAL A 187 8.93 12.00 6.04
N CYS A 188 8.05 11.04 5.73
CA CYS A 188 8.38 9.87 4.90
C CYS A 188 8.89 10.28 3.52
N TYR A 189 8.19 11.20 2.85
CA TYR A 189 8.58 11.69 1.53
C TYR A 189 9.89 12.47 1.56
N LEU A 190 10.08 13.37 2.53
CA LEU A 190 11.36 14.08 2.70
C LEU A 190 12.54 13.10 2.93
N ARG A 191 12.32 12.05 3.73
CA ARG A 191 13.32 10.99 3.95
C ARG A 191 13.67 10.25 2.66
N HIS A 192 12.68 9.92 1.83
CA HIS A 192 12.95 9.29 0.52
C HIS A 192 13.66 10.24 -0.46
N VAL A 193 13.26 11.51 -0.53
CA VAL A 193 13.96 12.52 -1.36
C VAL A 193 15.42 12.65 -0.90
N TYR A 194 15.67 12.65 0.41
CA TYR A 194 17.03 12.70 0.97
C TYR A 194 17.84 11.41 0.71
N ARG A 195 17.22 10.22 0.91
CA ARG A 195 17.86 8.92 0.66
C ARG A 195 18.31 8.82 -0.79
N TRP A 196 17.42 9.11 -1.73
CA TRP A 196 17.65 8.85 -3.15
C TRP A 196 18.28 10.01 -3.89
N GLY A 197 18.01 11.26 -3.50
CA GLY A 197 18.56 12.47 -4.12
C GLY A 197 18.00 12.80 -5.51
N VAL A 198 17.60 11.79 -6.28
CA VAL A 198 17.03 11.89 -7.63
C VAL A 198 15.99 10.79 -7.88
N SER A 199 14.98 11.08 -8.69
CA SER A 199 14.01 10.11 -9.22
C SER A 199 13.99 10.19 -10.75
N PRO A 200 14.18 9.08 -11.50
CA PRO A 200 14.32 7.70 -11.05
C PRO A 200 15.55 7.42 -10.18
N VAL A 201 15.45 6.38 -9.36
CA VAL A 201 16.58 5.89 -8.55
C VAL A 201 17.70 5.39 -9.45
N VAL A 202 18.92 5.78 -9.12
CA VAL A 202 20.16 5.48 -9.88
C VAL A 202 21.11 4.58 -9.08
N ARG A 203 22.00 3.89 -9.81
CA ARG A 203 22.99 2.96 -9.25
C ARG A 203 23.82 3.60 -8.14
N ALA A 204 24.33 4.82 -8.36
CA ALA A 204 25.09 5.56 -7.36
C ALA A 204 24.40 5.61 -5.98
N ALA A 205 23.06 5.76 -5.92
CA ALA A 205 22.33 5.75 -4.65
C ALA A 205 22.08 4.33 -4.12
N GLN A 206 21.83 3.35 -5.00
CA GLN A 206 21.52 1.97 -4.62
C GLN A 206 22.70 1.23 -3.98
N ILE A 207 23.92 1.56 -4.37
CA ILE A 207 25.14 0.92 -3.84
C ILE A 207 25.58 1.50 -2.49
N GLU A 208 24.91 2.54 -1.99
CA GLU A 208 25.17 3.04 -0.64
C GLU A 208 24.77 2.00 0.40
N THR A 209 25.69 1.70 1.31
CA THR A 209 25.47 0.78 2.43
C THR A 209 25.02 1.49 3.70
N SER A 210 25.16 2.82 3.77
CA SER A 210 24.83 3.63 4.94
C SER A 210 24.15 4.94 4.57
N LEU A 211 23.35 5.47 5.49
CA LEU A 211 22.73 6.80 5.35
C LEU A 211 22.56 7.49 6.71
N ARG A 212 23.30 8.58 6.90
CA ARG A 212 23.07 9.48 8.03
C ARG A 212 22.02 10.54 7.70
N LEU A 213 20.87 10.44 8.36
CA LEU A 213 19.82 11.45 8.30
C LEU A 213 20.11 12.63 9.23
N PRO A 214 19.71 13.85 8.85
CA PRO A 214 19.83 15.00 9.73
C PRO A 214 18.81 14.88 10.89
N PRO A 215 19.10 15.42 12.10
CA PRO A 215 18.22 15.30 13.27
C PRO A 215 16.78 15.74 13.01
N GLU A 216 16.60 16.75 12.15
CA GLU A 216 15.31 17.27 11.72
C GLU A 216 14.46 16.20 11.04
N LEU A 217 15.04 15.20 10.36
CA LEU A 217 14.30 14.08 9.75
C LEU A 217 14.28 12.83 10.63
N ASP A 218 15.26 12.68 11.52
CA ASP A 218 15.43 11.46 12.29
C ASP A 218 14.57 11.43 13.56
N ARG A 219 14.61 12.50 14.36
CA ARG A 219 13.85 12.60 15.62
C ARG A 219 12.33 12.52 15.43
N PRO A 220 11.68 13.29 14.53
CA PRO A 220 10.24 13.14 14.33
C PRO A 220 9.87 11.77 13.77
N TRP A 221 10.75 11.14 12.99
CA TRP A 221 10.48 9.81 12.44
C TRP A 221 10.47 8.74 13.53
N ALA A 222 11.44 8.77 14.46
CA ALA A 222 11.46 7.87 15.61
C ALA A 222 10.18 7.99 16.45
N PHE A 223 9.71 9.24 16.68
CA PHE A 223 8.42 9.45 17.32
C PHE A 223 7.26 8.83 16.53
N LEU A 224 7.18 9.07 15.21
CA LEU A 224 6.11 8.56 14.35
C LEU A 224 6.09 7.03 14.29
N GLN A 225 7.26 6.40 14.23
CA GLN A 225 7.43 4.95 14.32
C GLN A 225 6.84 4.40 15.61
N SER A 226 7.17 5.03 16.75
CA SER A 226 6.59 4.66 18.06
C SER A 226 5.08 4.90 18.11
N PHE A 227 4.62 6.08 17.68
CA PHE A 227 3.22 6.50 17.73
C PHE A 227 2.31 5.59 16.89
N LEU A 228 2.72 5.27 15.66
CA LEU A 228 1.97 4.40 14.74
C LEU A 228 2.31 2.91 14.94
N GLY A 229 3.38 2.63 15.67
CA GLY A 229 3.87 1.31 16.05
C GLY A 229 4.41 0.49 14.90
N PHE A 230 5.26 1.05 14.03
CA PHE A 230 6.04 0.33 13.01
C PHE A 230 7.53 0.67 13.14
N THR A 231 8.43 -0.13 12.58
CA THR A 231 9.88 0.02 12.76
C THR A 231 10.66 0.33 11.48
N SER A 232 10.03 0.32 10.30
CA SER A 232 10.74 0.59 9.05
C SER A 232 11.32 2.01 8.99
N PRO A 233 12.63 2.17 8.73
CA PRO A 233 13.27 3.47 8.51
C PRO A 233 12.84 4.15 7.20
N GLY A 234 12.36 3.36 6.22
CA GLY A 234 11.87 3.81 4.91
C GLY A 234 10.36 3.79 4.77
N GLY A 235 9.63 3.65 5.89
CA GLY A 235 8.16 3.67 5.90
C GLY A 235 7.51 2.39 5.38
N SER A 236 6.27 2.54 4.94
CA SER A 236 5.35 1.47 4.57
C SER A 236 4.41 1.91 3.45
N LEU A 237 3.66 0.96 2.90
CA LEU A 237 2.53 1.24 2.02
C LEU A 237 1.54 2.24 2.66
N SER A 238 1.41 2.20 3.99
CA SER A 238 0.57 3.14 4.71
C SER A 238 1.14 4.56 4.67
N SER A 239 2.41 4.76 5.02
CA SER A 239 3.00 6.11 5.03
C SER A 239 3.23 6.69 3.64
N CYS A 240 3.49 5.85 2.63
CA CYS A 240 3.75 6.28 1.26
C CYS A 240 2.46 6.47 0.45
N LEU A 241 1.40 5.71 0.73
CA LEU A 241 0.13 5.79 -0.03
C LEU A 241 -1.07 6.11 0.86
N TYR A 242 -1.41 5.27 1.84
CA TYR A 242 -2.66 5.44 2.61
C TYR A 242 -2.76 6.79 3.34
N PHE A 243 -1.65 7.28 3.89
CA PHE A 243 -1.56 8.56 4.60
C PHE A 243 -1.23 9.73 3.69
N ASN A 244 -1.06 9.49 2.39
CA ASN A 244 -0.67 10.48 1.40
C ASN A 244 -1.78 10.71 0.37
N THR A 245 -3.01 10.94 0.82
CA THR A 245 -4.14 11.18 -0.08
C THR A 245 -4.89 12.45 0.21
N THR A 246 -5.31 13.11 -0.87
CA THR A 246 -6.29 14.19 -0.82
C THR A 246 -7.54 13.85 -1.61
N GLY A 247 -8.64 14.45 -1.16
CA GLY A 247 -9.90 14.50 -1.90
C GLY A 247 -10.96 13.51 -1.41
N PRO A 248 -12.22 13.72 -1.85
CA PRO A 248 -13.28 12.74 -1.71
C PRO A 248 -13.02 11.52 -2.62
N THR A 249 -13.83 10.48 -2.41
CA THR A 249 -13.70 9.10 -2.92
C THR A 249 -13.60 8.93 -4.43
N THR A 250 -13.80 10.00 -5.21
CA THR A 250 -13.87 9.98 -6.68
C THR A 250 -12.69 10.65 -7.39
N ASN A 251 -11.83 11.38 -6.67
CA ASN A 251 -10.70 12.14 -7.24
C ASN A 251 -9.46 12.08 -6.35
N TYR A 252 -9.05 10.87 -5.98
CA TYR A 252 -7.83 10.65 -5.20
C TYR A 252 -6.61 11.21 -5.93
N LYS A 253 -5.91 12.13 -5.26
CA LYS A 253 -4.60 12.60 -5.70
C LYS A 253 -3.58 12.45 -4.57
N PRO A 254 -2.37 11.96 -4.89
CA PRO A 254 -1.30 11.95 -3.90
C PRO A 254 -0.97 13.40 -3.53
N PHE A 255 -0.89 13.70 -2.23
CA PHE A 255 -0.56 15.05 -1.76
C PHE A 255 0.92 15.37 -1.99
N TYR A 256 1.77 14.42 -1.61
CA TYR A 256 3.20 14.39 -1.92
C TYR A 256 3.46 13.46 -3.10
N THR A 257 4.32 13.86 -4.02
CA THR A 257 4.60 13.08 -5.23
C THR A 257 6.05 13.21 -5.69
N ALA A 258 6.62 12.09 -6.10
CA ALA A 258 7.95 12.02 -6.70
C ALA A 258 7.99 12.45 -8.17
N VAL A 259 6.84 12.79 -8.77
CA VAL A 259 6.74 13.21 -10.19
C VAL A 259 6.26 14.66 -10.33
N TYR A 260 6.60 15.50 -9.36
CA TYR A 260 6.24 16.93 -9.38
C TYR A 260 6.74 17.60 -10.67
N GLY A 261 5.86 18.35 -11.35
CA GLY A 261 6.22 19.08 -12.58
C GLY A 261 6.51 18.19 -13.81
N MET A 262 6.39 16.87 -13.70
CA MET A 262 6.65 15.94 -14.81
C MET A 262 5.52 15.93 -15.84
N PRO A 263 5.75 15.41 -17.06
CA PRO A 263 4.70 15.31 -18.08
C PRO A 263 3.45 14.54 -17.63
N ALA A 264 2.32 14.83 -18.28
CA ALA A 264 0.99 14.30 -17.90
C ALA A 264 0.95 12.78 -17.72
N LEU A 265 1.73 12.02 -18.50
CA LEU A 265 1.79 10.56 -18.38
C LEU A 265 2.38 10.09 -17.03
N HIS A 266 3.36 10.80 -16.48
CA HIS A 266 3.93 10.51 -15.16
C HIS A 266 2.92 10.84 -14.06
N GLN A 267 2.30 12.02 -14.15
CA GLN A 267 1.28 12.46 -13.20
C GLN A 267 0.09 11.49 -13.17
N ARG A 268 -0.44 11.13 -14.34
CA ARG A 268 -1.52 10.14 -14.49
C ARG A 268 -1.14 8.79 -13.87
N THR A 269 0.08 8.32 -14.13
CA THR A 269 0.56 7.04 -13.57
C THR A 269 0.59 7.12 -12.04
N ALA A 270 1.06 8.23 -11.46
CA ALA A 270 1.10 8.44 -10.01
C ALA A 270 -0.29 8.52 -9.38
N GLU A 271 -1.21 9.25 -10.02
CA GLU A 271 -2.61 9.36 -9.58
C GLU A 271 -3.30 7.99 -9.60
N TRP A 272 -3.14 7.21 -10.68
CA TRP A 272 -3.74 5.88 -10.78
C TRP A 272 -3.10 4.86 -9.85
N ASP A 273 -1.79 4.92 -9.61
CA ASP A 273 -1.12 4.06 -8.65
C ASP A 273 -1.69 4.27 -7.24
N ALA A 274 -1.73 5.52 -6.77
CA ALA A 274 -2.33 5.85 -5.48
C ALA A 274 -3.81 5.46 -5.42
N ARG A 275 -4.59 5.77 -6.47
CA ARG A 275 -6.01 5.43 -6.57
C ARG A 275 -6.24 3.92 -6.48
N LEU A 276 -5.42 3.11 -7.14
CA LEU A 276 -5.59 1.66 -7.17
C LEU A 276 -5.56 1.08 -5.75
N PHE A 277 -4.60 1.49 -4.92
CA PHE A 277 -4.49 1.02 -3.54
C PHE A 277 -5.60 1.54 -2.63
N ILE A 278 -5.93 2.83 -2.74
CA ILE A 278 -6.90 3.47 -1.85
C ILE A 278 -8.32 2.99 -2.15
N GLU A 279 -8.70 2.97 -3.42
CA GLU A 279 -10.05 2.55 -3.81
C GLU A 279 -10.24 1.04 -3.59
N THR A 280 -9.17 0.23 -3.65
CA THR A 280 -9.19 -1.18 -3.24
C THR A 280 -9.52 -1.34 -1.75
N GLU A 281 -8.86 -0.57 -0.88
CA GLU A 281 -9.13 -0.60 0.56
C GLU A 281 -10.54 -0.07 0.89
N GLU A 282 -11.00 0.96 0.19
CA GLU A 282 -12.35 1.51 0.35
C GLU A 282 -13.43 0.50 -0.04
N ARG A 283 -13.27 -0.15 -1.19
CA ARG A 283 -14.17 -1.24 -1.64
C ARG A 283 -14.12 -2.46 -0.72
N SER A 284 -13.04 -2.63 0.04
CA SER A 284 -12.87 -3.72 1.01
C SER A 284 -13.50 -3.43 2.37
N LEU A 285 -13.78 -2.17 2.73
CA LEU A 285 -14.33 -1.85 4.04
C LEU A 285 -15.67 -2.57 4.35
N PRO A 286 -16.64 -2.67 3.41
CA PRO A 286 -17.85 -3.47 3.62
C PRO A 286 -17.53 -4.93 3.96
N MET A 287 -16.52 -5.52 3.31
CA MET A 287 -16.06 -6.87 3.62
C MET A 287 -15.53 -6.92 5.06
N TYR A 288 -14.67 -5.99 5.49
CA TYR A 288 -14.11 -6.00 6.85
C TYR A 288 -15.20 -5.96 7.93
N ARG A 289 -16.23 -5.14 7.74
CA ARG A 289 -17.39 -5.05 8.65
C ARG A 289 -18.16 -6.38 8.72
N LEU A 290 -18.37 -7.04 7.58
CA LEU A 290 -19.01 -8.36 7.54
C LEU A 290 -18.16 -9.40 8.26
N LEU A 291 -16.84 -9.42 8.05
CA LEU A 291 -15.95 -10.36 8.74
C LEU A 291 -15.99 -10.16 10.27
N ALA A 292 -15.93 -8.91 10.74
CA ALA A 292 -16.05 -8.59 12.16
C ALA A 292 -17.41 -9.01 12.75
N SER A 293 -18.49 -8.83 11.99
CA SER A 293 -19.85 -9.27 12.39
C SER A 293 -19.96 -10.80 12.46
N ILE A 294 -19.36 -11.53 11.50
CA ILE A 294 -19.30 -13.00 11.51
C ILE A 294 -18.54 -13.50 12.74
N CYS A 295 -17.39 -12.91 13.06
CA CYS A 295 -16.62 -13.26 14.26
C CYS A 295 -17.44 -13.05 15.55
N SER A 296 -18.32 -12.06 15.55
CA SER A 296 -19.14 -11.71 16.71
C SER A 296 -20.40 -12.56 16.87
N SER A 297 -21.00 -12.98 15.75
CA SER A 297 -22.30 -13.68 15.72
C SER A 297 -22.16 -15.20 15.79
N LEU A 298 -21.03 -15.76 15.36
CA LEU A 298 -20.77 -17.19 15.44
C LEU A 298 -20.25 -17.61 16.83
N PRO A 299 -20.64 -18.79 17.34
CA PRO A 299 -21.52 -19.78 16.70
C PRO A 299 -23.03 -19.56 16.91
N GLY A 300 -23.44 -18.42 17.47
CA GLY A 300 -24.82 -18.16 17.90
C GLY A 300 -25.86 -18.07 16.78
N ASP A 301 -25.49 -17.57 15.59
CA ASP A 301 -26.41 -17.44 14.44
C ASP A 301 -25.76 -17.88 13.10
N PRO A 302 -25.66 -19.21 12.85
CA PRO A 302 -25.01 -19.74 11.64
C PRO A 302 -25.69 -19.35 10.31
N PRO A 303 -27.04 -19.32 10.19
CA PRO A 303 -27.69 -18.88 8.95
C PRO A 303 -27.39 -17.42 8.59
N SER A 304 -27.37 -16.52 9.56
CA SER A 304 -26.99 -15.12 9.33
C SER A 304 -25.52 -15.01 8.94
N ALA A 305 -24.63 -15.71 9.64
CA ALA A 305 -23.20 -15.73 9.32
C ALA A 305 -22.93 -16.26 7.89
N LEU A 306 -23.65 -17.29 7.43
CA LEU A 306 -23.55 -17.78 6.06
C LEU A 306 -23.96 -16.70 5.04
N THR A 307 -25.01 -15.94 5.34
CA THR A 307 -25.48 -14.84 4.49
C THR A 307 -24.45 -13.72 4.43
N GLN A 308 -23.88 -13.35 5.58
CA GLN A 308 -22.82 -12.35 5.68
C GLN A 308 -21.54 -12.80 4.94
N LEU A 309 -21.18 -14.08 5.04
CA LEU A 309 -20.01 -14.64 4.39
C LEU A 309 -20.15 -14.63 2.84
N LYS A 310 -21.36 -14.94 2.33
CA LYS A 310 -21.69 -14.77 0.90
C LYS A 310 -21.53 -13.33 0.44
N ALA A 311 -22.01 -12.37 1.25
CA ALA A 311 -21.86 -10.95 0.94
C ALA A 311 -20.39 -10.49 0.99
N ALA A 312 -19.60 -10.96 1.98
CA ALA A 312 -18.18 -10.67 2.08
C ALA A 312 -17.42 -11.22 0.86
N ASN A 313 -17.76 -12.44 0.42
CA ASN A 313 -17.19 -13.06 -0.77
C ASN A 313 -17.54 -12.28 -2.06
N ALA A 314 -18.74 -11.71 -2.15
CA ALA A 314 -19.12 -10.84 -3.26
C ALA A 314 -18.36 -9.50 -3.25
N ALA A 315 -18.18 -8.89 -2.07
CA ALA A 315 -17.41 -7.67 -1.90
C ALA A 315 -15.93 -7.86 -2.28
N PHE A 316 -15.31 -8.98 -1.89
CA PHE A 316 -13.94 -9.32 -2.31
C PHE A 316 -13.83 -9.49 -3.82
N GLN A 317 -14.83 -10.11 -4.46
CA GLN A 317 -14.86 -10.26 -5.91
C GLN A 317 -14.93 -8.90 -6.61
N ALA A 318 -15.84 -8.02 -6.18
CA ALA A 318 -15.98 -6.68 -6.76
C ALA A 318 -14.68 -5.87 -6.62
N THR A 319 -14.02 -5.98 -5.47
CA THR A 319 -12.73 -5.35 -5.20
C THR A 319 -11.64 -5.90 -6.13
N SER A 320 -11.56 -7.23 -6.27
CA SER A 320 -10.58 -7.89 -7.14
C SER A 320 -10.78 -7.50 -8.61
N THR A 321 -12.03 -7.45 -9.07
CA THR A 321 -12.39 -7.02 -10.43
C THR A 321 -11.94 -5.57 -10.66
N PHE A 322 -12.27 -4.66 -9.73
CA PHE A 322 -11.80 -3.27 -9.82
C PHE A 322 -10.27 -3.19 -9.97
N PHE A 323 -9.53 -3.93 -9.15
CA PHE A 323 -8.06 -3.93 -9.20
C PHE A 323 -7.54 -4.34 -10.58
N PHE A 324 -8.00 -5.47 -11.13
CA PHE A 324 -7.48 -5.99 -12.40
C PHE A 324 -7.97 -5.24 -13.65
N ASP A 325 -9.16 -4.64 -13.58
CA ASP A 325 -9.70 -3.80 -14.67
C ASP A 325 -8.92 -2.48 -14.81
N ASN A 326 -8.26 -2.05 -13.73
CA ASN A 326 -7.55 -0.77 -13.66
C ASN A 326 -6.02 -0.92 -13.59
N MET A 327 -5.47 -2.09 -13.25
CA MET A 327 -4.05 -2.41 -13.39
C MET A 327 -3.70 -2.72 -14.86
N LYS A 328 -3.64 -1.67 -15.67
CA LYS A 328 -3.34 -1.69 -17.11
C LYS A 328 -2.50 -0.48 -17.50
N ASP A 329 -1.70 -0.62 -18.56
CA ASP A 329 -0.79 0.42 -19.07
C ASP A 329 -1.48 1.77 -19.35
N ALA A 330 -2.74 1.73 -19.79
CA ALA A 330 -3.55 2.92 -20.03
C ALA A 330 -3.81 3.77 -18.76
N ASN A 331 -3.71 3.17 -17.57
CA ASN A 331 -3.85 3.84 -16.29
C ASN A 331 -2.49 4.02 -15.63
N ILE A 332 -1.78 2.90 -15.44
CA ILE A 332 -0.47 2.81 -14.78
C ILE A 332 0.54 2.37 -15.83
N SER A 333 1.33 3.32 -16.34
CA SER A 333 2.27 3.02 -17.41
C SER A 333 3.38 2.06 -16.95
N HIS A 334 3.55 0.96 -17.69
CA HIS A 334 4.61 -0.03 -17.47
C HIS A 334 5.99 0.64 -17.50
N ALA A 335 6.22 1.52 -18.47
CA ALA A 335 7.49 2.21 -18.66
C ALA A 335 7.89 3.10 -17.48
N TYR A 336 6.93 3.66 -16.74
CA TYR A 336 7.21 4.69 -15.74
C TYR A 336 7.01 4.24 -14.30
N TRP A 337 6.09 3.30 -14.05
CA TRP A 337 5.72 2.91 -12.70
C TRP A 337 6.91 2.50 -11.84
N LEU A 338 7.71 1.53 -12.28
CA LEU A 338 8.84 1.05 -11.48
C LEU A 338 9.93 2.11 -11.33
N ALA A 339 10.18 2.92 -12.36
CA ALA A 339 11.27 3.90 -12.34
C ALA A 339 10.94 5.12 -11.46
N TYR A 340 9.72 5.64 -11.57
CA TYR A 340 9.35 6.93 -10.98
C TYR A 340 8.48 6.84 -9.74
N LEU A 341 7.77 5.72 -9.54
CA LEU A 341 6.78 5.58 -8.47
C LEU A 341 7.19 4.52 -7.44
N GLN A 342 7.46 3.30 -7.90
CA GLN A 342 7.79 2.21 -6.99
C GLN A 342 9.27 2.19 -6.58
N GLY A 343 10.19 2.59 -7.47
CA GLY A 343 11.63 2.52 -7.20
C GLY A 343 12.08 3.38 -6.01
N TYR A 344 11.59 4.63 -5.93
CA TYR A 344 11.98 5.54 -4.85
C TYR A 344 11.35 5.19 -3.48
N THR A 345 10.33 4.33 -3.45
CA THR A 345 9.77 3.82 -2.18
C THR A 345 10.54 2.60 -1.65
N GLY A 346 11.60 2.19 -2.36
CA GLY A 346 12.66 1.33 -1.81
C GLY A 346 13.39 1.97 -0.63
N TRP A 347 14.09 1.15 0.17
CA TRP A 347 15.02 1.62 1.20
C TRP A 347 16.43 1.03 1.02
N ALA A 348 16.51 -0.31 0.99
CA ALA A 348 17.70 -1.08 0.63
C ALA A 348 18.97 -0.71 1.40
N LEU A 349 18.83 -0.47 2.72
CA LEU A 349 19.94 -0.30 3.65
C LEU A 349 19.93 -1.43 4.70
N PRO A 350 21.09 -1.82 5.26
CA PRO A 350 21.18 -2.82 6.33
C PRO A 350 20.41 -2.42 7.60
N ALA A 351 19.94 -3.41 8.36
CA ALA A 351 19.21 -3.18 9.61
C ALA A 351 20.06 -2.60 10.76
N SER A 352 21.37 -2.91 10.81
CA SER A 352 22.27 -2.52 11.91
C SER A 352 22.47 -1.02 12.07
N GLU A 353 22.25 -0.22 11.02
CA GLU A 353 22.41 1.23 11.06
C GLU A 353 21.09 1.99 11.26
N ALA A 354 19.94 1.30 11.21
CA ALA A 354 18.65 1.94 11.44
C ALA A 354 18.37 2.20 12.95
N SER A 355 19.24 1.71 13.84
CA SER A 355 19.06 1.73 15.31
C SER A 355 20.13 2.49 16.10
N GLU A 356 21.07 3.20 15.47
CA GLU A 356 22.13 3.94 16.19
C GLU A 356 21.66 5.20 16.95
N SER A 357 20.36 5.35 17.24
CA SER A 357 19.86 6.35 18.19
C SER A 357 19.96 5.89 19.66
N SER A 358 20.47 4.68 19.93
CA SER A 358 20.72 4.21 21.29
C SER A 358 21.96 3.30 21.44
N ALA A 359 23.17 3.84 21.34
CA ALA A 359 24.35 3.20 21.96
C ALA A 359 25.48 4.20 22.20
N SER A 360 25.98 4.17 23.42
CA SER A 360 27.15 4.89 23.93
C SER A 360 28.47 4.40 23.31
N GLU A 361 29.46 5.29 23.36
CA GLU A 361 30.89 5.15 23.15
C GLU A 361 31.51 3.74 23.02
N ALA A 362 32.38 3.64 22.01
CA ALA A 362 33.57 2.78 21.87
C ALA A 362 33.40 1.36 21.31
N SER A 363 33.79 1.21 20.03
CA SER A 363 34.92 0.34 19.65
C SER A 363 35.46 0.74 18.28
N GLU A 364 36.62 1.39 18.26
CA GLU A 364 37.50 1.46 17.09
C GLU A 364 38.18 0.10 16.94
N GLU A 365 37.72 -0.73 16.01
CA GLU A 365 38.55 -1.71 15.29
C GLU A 365 37.72 -2.24 14.12
N GLY A 366 38.31 -2.19 12.92
CA GLY A 366 37.64 -2.54 11.67
C GLY A 366 37.30 -4.01 11.61
N GLU A 367 36.04 -4.33 11.90
CA GLU A 367 35.43 -5.61 11.58
C GLU A 367 34.82 -5.51 10.18
N GLU A 368 35.26 -6.39 9.28
CA GLU A 368 34.66 -6.57 7.97
C GLU A 368 33.16 -6.83 8.16
N THR A 369 32.31 -5.93 7.62
CA THR A 369 30.85 -6.09 7.64
C THR A 369 30.47 -7.49 7.18
N GLU A 370 29.89 -8.29 8.07
CA GLU A 370 29.42 -9.63 7.79
C GLU A 370 28.62 -9.67 6.49
N GLU A 371 29.03 -10.57 5.60
CA GLU A 371 28.32 -10.99 4.41
C GLU A 371 27.01 -11.67 4.85
N GLY A 372 26.00 -10.87 5.21
CA GLY A 372 24.76 -11.39 5.81
C GLY A 372 23.83 -10.38 6.48
N ALA A 373 24.20 -9.10 6.59
CA ALA A 373 23.32 -8.10 7.20
C ALA A 373 21.97 -8.01 6.45
N GLU A 374 20.87 -8.25 7.17
CA GLU A 374 19.53 -8.26 6.59
C GLU A 374 19.19 -6.86 6.04
N VAL A 375 19.04 -6.78 4.71
CA VAL A 375 18.70 -5.54 4.03
C VAL A 375 17.21 -5.24 4.25
N ILE A 376 16.92 -4.10 4.87
CA ILE A 376 15.56 -3.64 5.07
C ILE A 376 14.92 -3.34 3.71
N SER A 377 13.82 -4.03 3.46
CA SER A 377 13.00 -3.82 2.28
C SER A 377 12.29 -2.48 2.35
N GLY A 378 12.01 -1.87 1.20
CA GLY A 378 11.09 -0.74 1.10
C GLY A 378 9.64 -1.19 0.98
N VAL A 379 8.83 -0.31 0.40
CA VAL A 379 7.39 -0.50 0.26
C VAL A 379 7.06 -1.51 -0.84
N SER A 380 6.08 -2.38 -0.63
CA SER A 380 5.61 -3.31 -1.66
C SER A 380 4.11 -3.62 -1.51
N GLY A 381 3.49 -4.13 -2.58
CA GLY A 381 2.09 -4.57 -2.56
C GLY A 381 1.79 -5.69 -1.55
N GLY A 382 2.82 -6.42 -1.09
CA GLY A 382 2.69 -7.42 -0.02
C GLY A 382 2.32 -6.83 1.36
N GLN A 383 2.32 -5.49 1.47
CA GLN A 383 1.89 -4.75 2.65
C GLN A 383 0.40 -4.35 2.59
N SER A 384 -0.33 -4.68 1.51
CA SER A 384 -1.77 -4.38 1.38
C SER A 384 -2.60 -5.03 2.49
N LEU A 385 -3.48 -4.25 3.11
CA LEU A 385 -4.33 -4.73 4.20
C LEU A 385 -5.46 -5.63 3.70
N THR A 386 -6.03 -5.37 2.51
CA THR A 386 -7.07 -6.21 1.90
C THR A 386 -6.64 -7.66 1.79
N ILE A 387 -5.47 -7.91 1.20
CA ILE A 387 -4.99 -9.27 0.98
C ILE A 387 -4.61 -9.94 2.30
N ARG A 388 -3.97 -9.20 3.21
CA ARG A 388 -3.64 -9.70 4.56
C ARG A 388 -4.87 -10.01 5.40
N THR A 389 -5.94 -9.22 5.26
CA THR A 389 -7.22 -9.46 5.95
C THR A 389 -7.83 -10.77 5.49
N MET A 390 -7.78 -11.06 4.18
CA MET A 390 -8.26 -12.32 3.64
C MET A 390 -7.42 -13.50 4.15
N ASP A 391 -6.08 -13.37 4.18
CA ASP A 391 -5.21 -14.40 4.76
C ASP A 391 -5.51 -14.67 6.23
N ALA A 392 -5.62 -13.60 7.03
CA ALA A 392 -5.88 -13.67 8.45
C ALA A 392 -7.24 -14.33 8.74
N PHE A 393 -8.31 -13.86 8.09
CA PHE A 393 -9.65 -14.39 8.27
C PHE A 393 -9.77 -15.85 7.81
N LEU A 394 -9.22 -16.18 6.63
CA LEU A 394 -9.27 -17.54 6.08
C LEU A 394 -8.28 -18.49 6.75
N SER A 395 -7.54 -18.02 7.76
CA SER A 395 -6.59 -18.82 8.55
C SER A 395 -5.50 -19.44 7.68
N ILE A 396 -5.03 -18.69 6.67
CA ILE A 396 -3.95 -19.11 5.76
C ILE A 396 -2.60 -18.96 6.49
N ARG A 397 -1.77 -20.00 6.42
CA ARG A 397 -0.50 -20.12 7.15
C ARG A 397 0.67 -20.50 6.21
N PRO A 398 1.93 -20.18 6.58
CA PRO A 398 2.34 -19.38 7.73
C PRO A 398 1.99 -17.89 7.58
N ALA A 399 1.59 -17.28 8.70
CA ALA A 399 1.53 -15.83 8.80
C ALA A 399 2.97 -15.28 8.88
N PRO A 400 3.23 -14.04 8.42
CA PRO A 400 4.51 -13.39 8.64
C PRO A 400 4.84 -13.32 10.14
N THR A 401 6.13 -13.29 10.49
CA THR A 401 6.55 -13.14 11.90
C THR A 401 6.16 -11.77 12.44
N ARG A 402 6.15 -11.63 13.77
CA ARG A 402 5.78 -10.36 14.39
C ARG A 402 6.75 -9.25 13.99
N GLU A 403 8.03 -9.59 13.90
CA GLU A 403 9.12 -8.70 13.50
C GLU A 403 8.94 -8.23 12.04
N GLU A 404 8.64 -9.14 11.12
CA GLU A 404 8.35 -8.83 9.70
C GLU A 404 7.15 -7.89 9.55
N GLU A 405 6.07 -8.13 10.31
CA GLU A 405 4.90 -7.25 10.29
C GLU A 405 5.18 -5.91 10.97
N MET A 406 5.94 -5.91 12.06
CA MET A 406 6.32 -4.68 12.76
C MET A 406 7.13 -3.74 11.89
N LEU A 407 7.89 -4.29 10.93
CA LEU A 407 8.65 -3.47 9.98
C LEU A 407 7.71 -2.54 9.20
N HIS A 408 6.64 -3.04 8.60
CA HIS A 408 5.87 -2.28 7.61
C HIS A 408 4.38 -2.10 7.89
N VAL A 409 3.77 -2.83 8.82
CA VAL A 409 2.32 -2.79 9.03
C VAL A 409 2.06 -2.02 10.32
N PRO A 410 1.42 -0.83 10.33
CA PRO A 410 1.10 -0.09 11.55
C PRO A 410 0.35 -0.91 12.60
N LYS A 411 0.50 -0.56 13.89
CA LYS A 411 -0.06 -1.34 15.01
C LYS A 411 -1.55 -1.59 14.87
N ALA A 412 -2.35 -0.58 14.55
CA ALA A 412 -3.80 -0.73 14.43
C ALA A 412 -4.21 -1.71 13.32
N GLN A 413 -3.44 -1.79 12.25
CA GLN A 413 -3.64 -2.77 11.18
C GLN A 413 -3.25 -4.17 11.64
N ARG A 414 -2.13 -4.32 12.36
CA ARG A 414 -1.74 -5.62 12.94
C ARG A 414 -2.74 -6.12 13.96
N ASP A 415 -3.22 -5.26 14.86
CA ASP A 415 -4.22 -5.63 15.87
C ASP A 415 -5.50 -6.15 15.20
N TRP A 416 -5.92 -5.57 14.07
CA TRP A 416 -7.02 -6.09 13.24
C TRP A 416 -6.71 -7.48 12.66
N LEU A 417 -5.53 -7.66 12.07
CA LEU A 417 -5.12 -8.96 11.52
C LEU A 417 -5.01 -10.04 12.60
N ASP A 418 -4.48 -9.69 13.76
CA ASP A 418 -4.30 -10.58 14.91
C ASP A 418 -5.67 -11.04 15.45
N ALA A 419 -6.62 -10.12 15.62
CA ALA A 419 -7.98 -10.47 16.06
C ALA A 419 -8.69 -11.46 15.12
N LEU A 420 -8.42 -11.39 13.81
CA LEU A 420 -8.94 -12.36 12.84
C LEU A 420 -8.22 -13.71 12.91
N ARG A 421 -6.89 -13.71 13.08
CA ARG A 421 -6.08 -14.93 13.21
C ARG A 421 -6.42 -15.71 14.48
N GLU A 422 -6.60 -15.00 15.60
CA GLU A 422 -6.96 -15.57 16.89
C GLU A 422 -8.36 -16.18 16.87
N TYR A 423 -9.26 -15.60 16.06
CA TYR A 423 -10.59 -16.16 15.89
C TYR A 423 -10.59 -17.52 15.20
N ASP A 424 -9.68 -17.78 14.25
CA ASP A 424 -9.56 -19.05 13.50
C ASP A 424 -10.93 -19.64 13.08
N ILE A 425 -11.55 -19.00 12.08
CA ILE A 425 -12.89 -19.37 11.63
C ILE A 425 -12.97 -20.83 11.14
N ARG A 426 -11.90 -21.35 10.53
CA ARG A 426 -11.91 -22.71 9.99
C ARG A 426 -11.94 -23.74 11.11
N ALA A 427 -11.12 -23.57 12.16
CA ALA A 427 -11.15 -24.44 13.32
C ALA A 427 -12.51 -24.39 14.04
N LYS A 428 -13.09 -23.19 14.20
CA LYS A 428 -14.41 -23.02 14.80
C LYS A 428 -15.52 -23.72 14.01
N VAL A 429 -15.52 -23.57 12.68
CA VAL A 429 -16.51 -24.22 11.80
C VAL A 429 -16.37 -25.74 11.85
N ALA A 430 -15.14 -26.27 11.78
CA ALA A 430 -14.90 -27.71 11.89
C ALA A 430 -15.44 -28.30 13.20
N ALA A 431 -15.14 -27.66 14.34
CA ALA A 431 -15.64 -28.08 15.64
C ALA A 431 -17.18 -28.02 15.74
N CYS A 432 -17.84 -27.10 15.01
CA CYS A 432 -19.30 -27.04 14.97
C CYS A 432 -19.92 -28.12 14.07
N ILE A 433 -19.28 -28.50 12.96
CA ILE A 433 -19.69 -29.64 12.12
C ILE A 433 -19.67 -30.93 12.93
N GLU A 434 -18.63 -31.14 13.74
CA GLU A 434 -18.51 -32.33 14.61
C GLU A 434 -19.60 -32.34 15.68
N ARG A 435 -19.81 -31.23 16.38
CA ARG A 435 -20.84 -31.12 17.44
C ARG A 435 -22.27 -31.28 16.93
N SER A 436 -22.53 -30.89 15.68
CA SER A 436 -23.85 -30.99 15.04
C SER A 436 -24.10 -32.33 14.34
N ALA A 437 -23.22 -33.33 14.49
CA ALA A 437 -23.32 -34.61 13.77
C ALA A 437 -24.65 -35.38 13.98
N ALA A 438 -25.33 -35.17 15.11
CA ALA A 438 -26.62 -35.79 15.41
C ALA A 438 -27.83 -35.05 14.79
N ASN A 439 -27.63 -33.85 14.23
CA ASN A 439 -28.68 -33.01 13.65
C ASN A 439 -28.32 -32.61 12.22
N GLU A 440 -28.81 -33.38 11.25
CA GLU A 440 -28.48 -33.21 9.83
C GLU A 440 -28.76 -31.80 9.30
N LYS A 441 -29.86 -31.16 9.73
CA LYS A 441 -30.21 -29.80 9.29
C LYS A 441 -29.21 -28.76 9.81
N GLU A 442 -28.83 -28.88 11.07
CA GLU A 442 -27.85 -27.98 11.67
C GLU A 442 -26.45 -28.22 11.10
N GLN A 443 -26.08 -29.49 10.91
CA GLN A 443 -24.82 -29.87 10.27
C GLN A 443 -24.71 -29.32 8.84
N GLN A 444 -25.82 -29.31 8.10
CA GLN A 444 -25.82 -28.79 6.73
C GLN A 444 -25.48 -27.30 6.68
N VAL A 445 -25.97 -26.48 7.62
CA VAL A 445 -25.63 -25.04 7.65
C VAL A 445 -24.13 -24.83 7.86
N TRP A 446 -23.51 -25.62 8.75
CA TRP A 446 -22.07 -25.54 8.97
C TRP A 446 -21.24 -26.01 7.77
N LYS A 447 -21.69 -27.06 7.06
CA LYS A 447 -21.08 -27.49 5.79
C LYS A 447 -21.20 -26.42 4.70
N ASP A 448 -22.32 -25.69 4.66
CA ASP A 448 -22.50 -24.60 3.70
C ASP A 448 -21.56 -23.41 4.00
N ILE A 449 -21.29 -23.13 5.28
CA ILE A 449 -20.29 -22.14 5.71
C ILE A 449 -18.89 -22.59 5.27
N ASP A 450 -18.51 -23.84 5.55
CA ASP A 450 -17.20 -24.39 5.13
C ASP A 450 -17.01 -24.34 3.61
N ALA A 451 -18.06 -24.67 2.86
CA ALA A 451 -18.06 -24.58 1.40
C ALA A 451 -17.88 -23.13 0.90
N GLU A 452 -18.44 -22.13 1.60
CA GLU A 452 -18.23 -20.72 1.25
C GLU A 452 -16.82 -20.23 1.61
N LEU A 453 -16.26 -20.63 2.76
CA LEU A 453 -14.86 -20.35 3.10
C LEU A 453 -13.91 -20.90 2.03
N SER A 454 -14.17 -22.13 1.58
CA SER A 454 -13.41 -22.76 0.49
C SER A 454 -13.51 -21.99 -0.84
N ARG A 455 -14.68 -21.44 -1.16
CA ARG A 455 -14.87 -20.56 -2.34
C ARG A 455 -14.07 -19.26 -2.20
N MET A 456 -14.00 -18.67 -1.01
CA MET A 456 -13.17 -17.47 -0.77
C MET A 456 -11.67 -17.77 -0.93
N VAL A 457 -11.19 -18.92 -0.43
CA VAL A 457 -9.80 -19.39 -0.64
C VAL A 457 -9.50 -19.52 -2.13
N GLN A 458 -10.39 -20.13 -2.91
CA GLN A 458 -10.22 -20.26 -4.36
C GLN A 458 -10.13 -18.90 -5.07
N LYS A 459 -10.94 -17.91 -4.67
CA LYS A 459 -10.85 -16.56 -5.24
C LYS A 459 -9.55 -15.86 -4.87
N LEU A 460 -9.08 -15.98 -3.63
CA LEU A 460 -7.79 -15.42 -3.23
C LEU A 460 -6.63 -16.06 -4.02
N ARG A 461 -6.71 -17.36 -4.27
CA ARG A 461 -5.77 -18.08 -5.15
C ARG A 461 -5.79 -17.51 -6.57
N LEU A 462 -6.97 -17.30 -7.15
CA LEU A 462 -7.11 -16.69 -8.48
C LEU A 462 -6.56 -15.26 -8.51
N TRP A 463 -6.79 -14.46 -7.46
CA TRP A 463 -6.20 -13.14 -7.31
C TRP A 463 -4.66 -13.22 -7.36
N ARG A 464 -4.04 -14.12 -6.59
CA ARG A 464 -2.57 -14.29 -6.57
C ARG A 464 -2.02 -14.67 -7.94
N MET A 465 -2.68 -15.60 -8.64
CA MET A 465 -2.29 -16.02 -9.99
C MET A 465 -2.42 -14.88 -11.02
N GLY A 466 -3.52 -14.13 -10.95
CA GLY A 466 -3.75 -12.95 -11.78
C GLY A 466 -2.69 -11.88 -11.55
N HIS A 467 -2.40 -11.57 -10.29
CA HIS A 467 -1.38 -10.61 -9.89
C HIS A 467 0.01 -11.02 -10.41
N MET A 468 0.41 -12.29 -10.19
CA MET A 468 1.67 -12.87 -10.70
C MET A 468 1.86 -12.64 -12.21
N THR A 469 0.78 -12.75 -12.98
CA THR A 469 0.83 -12.55 -14.42
C THR A 469 0.90 -11.05 -14.78
N ARG A 470 0.18 -10.20 -14.05
CA ARG A 470 0.02 -8.77 -14.35
C ARG A 470 1.23 -7.93 -13.95
N MET A 471 2.03 -8.34 -12.97
CA MET A 471 3.20 -7.56 -12.53
C MET A 471 4.43 -7.65 -13.43
N VAL A 472 4.60 -8.74 -14.19
CA VAL A 472 5.80 -8.97 -15.01
C VAL A 472 6.13 -7.78 -15.95
N PRO A 473 5.16 -7.20 -16.69
CA PRO A 473 5.45 -6.06 -17.57
C PRO A 473 5.89 -4.80 -16.83
N TYR A 474 5.53 -4.66 -15.55
CA TYR A 474 5.90 -3.50 -14.73
C TYR A 474 7.31 -3.62 -14.17
N GLU A 475 7.76 -4.86 -13.88
CA GLU A 475 9.07 -5.11 -13.28
C GLU A 475 10.17 -5.33 -14.33
N GLY A 476 9.82 -5.82 -15.53
CA GLY A 476 10.77 -6.11 -16.62
C GLY A 476 11.27 -4.90 -17.44
N VAL A 477 11.12 -3.67 -16.94
CA VAL A 477 11.58 -2.49 -17.70
C VAL A 477 13.07 -2.25 -17.46
N HIS A 478 13.89 -2.53 -18.49
CA HIS A 478 15.33 -2.28 -18.47
C HIS A 478 15.64 -0.78 -18.31
N ARG A 479 16.61 -0.49 -17.42
CA ARG A 479 17.06 0.86 -17.06
C ARG A 479 18.57 0.83 -16.78
N PRO A 480 19.42 1.29 -17.72
CA PRO A 480 20.88 1.18 -17.59
C PRO A 480 21.46 2.05 -16.46
N GLU A 481 20.73 3.05 -16.00
CA GLU A 481 21.14 3.96 -14.92
C GLU A 481 21.10 3.33 -13.51
N ARG A 482 20.57 2.10 -13.36
CA ARG A 482 20.30 1.47 -12.05
C ARG A 482 20.62 -0.02 -12.02
N VAL A 483 20.84 -0.54 -10.82
CA VAL A 483 20.85 -1.98 -10.53
C VAL A 483 19.41 -2.51 -10.58
N PHE A 484 19.25 -3.78 -10.96
CA PHE A 484 17.96 -4.47 -10.93
C PHE A 484 17.29 -4.33 -9.56
N MET A 485 16.01 -3.99 -9.58
CA MET A 485 15.18 -3.77 -8.40
C MET A 485 13.80 -4.36 -8.62
N THR A 486 13.25 -4.93 -7.57
CA THR A 486 11.84 -5.32 -7.50
C THR A 486 11.05 -4.28 -6.73
N ALA A 487 9.73 -4.45 -6.66
CA ALA A 487 8.90 -3.68 -5.76
C ALA A 487 9.35 -3.86 -4.29
N GLY A 488 10.15 -2.91 -3.79
CA GLY A 488 10.59 -2.85 -2.41
C GLY A 488 11.94 -3.51 -2.10
N ARG A 489 12.69 -4.07 -3.06
CA ARG A 489 14.07 -4.56 -2.80
C ARG A 489 15.01 -4.23 -3.95
N SER A 490 16.21 -3.78 -3.64
CA SER A 490 17.34 -3.83 -4.58
C SER A 490 17.88 -5.26 -4.57
N ILE A 491 18.06 -5.88 -5.73
CA ILE A 491 18.69 -7.21 -5.81
C ILE A 491 20.20 -6.99 -5.88
N PRO A 492 21.00 -7.54 -4.96
CA PRO A 492 22.45 -7.43 -5.03
C PRO A 492 22.96 -8.05 -6.34
N PRO A 493 24.02 -7.49 -6.95
CA PRO A 493 24.59 -8.02 -8.20
C PRO A 493 25.22 -9.42 -8.08
N ALA A 494 25.30 -10.02 -6.89
CA ALA A 494 25.87 -11.35 -6.67
C ALA A 494 24.76 -12.42 -6.54
N GLY A 495 24.62 -13.29 -7.55
CA GLY A 495 23.73 -14.47 -7.51
C GLY A 495 22.94 -14.72 -8.80
N GLU A 496 22.06 -15.74 -8.80
CA GLU A 496 21.19 -16.14 -9.95
C GLU A 496 20.21 -15.03 -10.42
N ALA A 497 20.16 -13.88 -9.74
CA ALA A 497 19.28 -12.75 -10.04
C ALA A 497 20.05 -11.52 -10.60
N SER A 498 21.19 -11.75 -11.26
CA SER A 498 22.02 -10.71 -11.88
C SER A 498 21.44 -10.13 -13.17
N ASP A 499 20.30 -10.64 -13.65
CA ASP A 499 19.62 -10.19 -14.86
C ASP A 499 18.08 -10.13 -14.70
N GLU A 500 17.40 -9.58 -15.70
CA GLU A 500 15.93 -9.43 -15.70
C GLU A 500 15.20 -10.77 -15.52
N ALA A 501 15.72 -11.84 -16.12
CA ALA A 501 15.13 -13.16 -16.04
C ALA A 501 15.23 -13.74 -14.63
N GLY A 502 16.36 -13.56 -13.96
CA GLY A 502 16.59 -13.97 -12.58
C GLY A 502 15.76 -13.18 -11.57
N MET A 503 15.59 -11.86 -11.76
CA MET A 503 14.67 -11.04 -10.95
C MET A 503 13.21 -11.52 -11.08
N VAL A 504 12.74 -11.72 -12.31
CA VAL A 504 11.38 -12.22 -12.57
C VAL A 504 11.20 -13.64 -12.02
N LYS A 505 12.23 -14.48 -12.06
CA LYS A 505 12.23 -15.82 -11.45
C LYS A 505 12.07 -15.71 -9.92
N HIS A 506 12.88 -14.89 -9.25
CA HIS A 506 12.79 -14.69 -7.80
C HIS A 506 11.40 -14.23 -7.35
N LEU A 507 10.81 -13.25 -8.04
CA LEU A 507 9.45 -12.78 -7.76
C LEU A 507 8.41 -13.90 -7.94
N LYS A 508 8.53 -14.67 -9.01
CA LYS A 508 7.66 -15.82 -9.24
C LYS A 508 7.80 -16.84 -8.12
N GLU A 509 8.99 -17.11 -7.61
CA GLU A 509 9.21 -18.04 -6.50
C GLU A 509 8.53 -17.55 -5.22
N VAL A 510 8.70 -16.28 -4.83
CA VAL A 510 8.03 -15.69 -3.66
C VAL A 510 6.51 -15.77 -3.78
N LEU A 511 5.97 -15.47 -4.98
CA LEU A 511 4.52 -15.54 -5.22
C LEU A 511 4.01 -16.97 -5.32
N GLN A 512 4.81 -17.90 -5.84
CA GLN A 512 4.49 -19.33 -5.87
C GLN A 512 4.44 -19.91 -4.46
N GLU A 513 5.35 -19.49 -3.57
CA GLU A 513 5.31 -19.88 -2.17
C GLU A 513 3.99 -19.41 -1.53
N ARG A 514 3.65 -18.12 -1.70
CA ARG A 514 2.37 -17.60 -1.22
C ARG A 514 1.16 -18.29 -1.86
N LEU A 515 1.24 -18.70 -3.11
CA LEU A 515 0.20 -19.47 -3.78
C LEU A 515 0.07 -20.88 -3.21
N ALA A 516 1.18 -21.53 -2.87
CA ALA A 516 1.22 -22.86 -2.26
C ALA A 516 0.65 -22.84 -0.82
N GLN A 517 0.76 -21.71 -0.13
CA GLN A 517 0.16 -21.50 1.19
C GLN A 517 -1.38 -21.34 1.13
N THR A 518 -1.96 -21.01 -0.04
CA THR A 518 -3.43 -20.87 -0.24
C THR A 518 -4.15 -22.22 -0.43
N ILE A 519 -3.63 -23.32 0.11
CA ILE A 519 -4.16 -24.68 -0.10
C ILE A 519 -5.01 -25.14 1.09
#